data_AF-A0A1Z9BPS9-F1
#
_entry.id   AF-A0A1Z9BPS9-F1
#
_cell.length_a   1.000
_cell.length_b   1.000
_cell.length_c   1.000
_cell.angle_alpha   90.00
_cell.angle_beta   90.00
_cell.angle_gamma   90.00
#
_symmetry.space_group_name_H-M   'P 1'
#
loop_
_entity.id
_entity.type
_entity.pdbx_description
1 polymer ?
#
loop_
_entity_poly.entity_id
_entity_poly.type
_entity_poly.pdbx_seq_one_letter_code
_entity_poly.pdbx_strand_id
1 'polypeptide(L)'
;MAITENLINGSGSNTYNFTFPILEAQDLRVQLREFDPTQTTDSQIISEIDTTLFNVLNTPDRVVFQPISSETAYQDTNGNVKTTSTNGYQVVIRIYRKTDIDATAVTLYSGSALRADDLNNNFTQLLFSAQESDAELNNIFAGELPDNSIPGTALESNAITTVKILDGNVTAAKLNSNAVITSKIQDNAVTTSKINNNAVTTIKIIDDGVTTPKIVNDAVTTAKILNANVTTAKIADANVTTVKIADDAVTTAKIADANVTTAKIADANVTTAKIADANVTTAKIADANVTTAKIADDAVTSAKLDPGIIFVPTGAITAFGGSTAPTGYLECNGQSTSGYAALAAVVGANVPDLRGEFIRGWDHGRGVDAGRNLLTTQADEFKAHTHTGSSVAKVGGGISVAPGSSNSYGSTTIASDGGVETRPRNVSLMYIIKT
;
A
#
# COMPACT_ATOMS: atom_id res chain seq x y z
N MET A 1 -40.14 -51.99 97.94
CA MET A 1 -39.18 -52.42 98.97
C MET A 1 -39.99 -53.18 100.01
N ALA A 2 -39.81 -54.49 100.13
CA ALA A 2 -40.57 -55.30 101.07
C ALA A 2 -39.58 -56.04 101.98
N ILE A 3 -39.75 -55.92 103.29
CA ILE A 3 -39.05 -56.76 104.28
C ILE A 3 -39.74 -58.11 104.24
N THR A 4 -39.00 -59.16 103.91
CA THR A 4 -39.60 -60.47 103.66
C THR A 4 -39.58 -61.41 104.86
N GLU A 5 -38.75 -61.17 105.90
CA GLU A 5 -38.81 -61.90 107.18
C GLU A 5 -37.87 -61.27 108.24
N ASN A 6 -38.29 -61.27 109.52
CA ASN A 6 -37.49 -60.87 110.68
C ASN A 6 -37.21 -62.11 111.53
N LEU A 7 -35.94 -62.48 111.71
CA LEU A 7 -35.55 -63.62 112.55
C LEU A 7 -34.89 -63.13 113.83
N ILE A 8 -35.52 -63.40 114.98
CA ILE A 8 -34.97 -63.15 116.31
C ILE A 8 -34.15 -64.39 116.69
N ASN A 9 -32.83 -64.36 116.45
CA ASN A 9 -31.94 -65.39 116.97
C ASN A 9 -31.66 -65.05 118.43
N GLY A 10 -32.19 -65.85 119.37
CA GLY A 10 -32.30 -65.61 120.83
C GLY A 10 -31.03 -65.24 121.63
N SER A 11 -30.30 -64.20 121.19
CA SER A 11 -29.05 -63.67 121.74
C SER A 11 -28.92 -62.15 121.49
N GLY A 12 -30.05 -61.42 121.44
CA GLY A 12 -30.05 -59.95 121.43
C GLY A 12 -29.74 -59.27 120.10
N SER A 13 -29.74 -59.98 118.97
CA SER A 13 -29.52 -59.42 117.63
C SER A 13 -30.70 -59.72 116.71
N ASN A 14 -31.35 -58.69 116.15
CA ASN A 14 -32.37 -58.83 115.11
C ASN A 14 -31.73 -58.68 113.72
N THR A 15 -32.06 -59.57 112.79
CA THR A 15 -31.59 -59.49 111.39
C THR A 15 -32.72 -59.01 110.48
N TYR A 16 -32.49 -57.96 109.70
CA TYR A 16 -33.46 -57.42 108.75
C TYR A 16 -33.09 -57.74 107.31
N ASN A 17 -33.94 -58.52 106.64
CA ASN A 17 -33.74 -58.89 105.24
C ASN A 17 -34.50 -57.94 104.30
N PHE A 18 -33.83 -57.46 103.26
CA PHE A 18 -34.43 -56.62 102.21
C PHE A 18 -34.18 -57.23 100.84
N THR A 19 -35.18 -57.25 99.97
CA THR A 19 -35.05 -57.72 98.59
C THR A 19 -35.25 -56.57 97.60
N PHE A 20 -34.33 -56.43 96.65
CA PHE A 20 -34.39 -55.45 95.57
C PHE A 20 -34.04 -56.12 94.23
N PRO A 21 -34.60 -55.67 93.09
CA PRO A 21 -34.07 -56.02 91.78
C PRO A 21 -32.79 -55.21 91.53
N ILE A 22 -31.62 -55.85 91.59
CA ILE A 22 -30.31 -55.18 91.48
C ILE A 22 -29.63 -55.57 90.15
N LEU A 23 -28.90 -54.63 89.55
CA LEU A 23 -27.92 -54.91 88.49
C LEU A 23 -26.46 -54.72 88.96
N GLU A 24 -26.14 -53.79 89.88
CA GLU A 24 -24.81 -53.71 90.52
C GLU A 24 -24.87 -53.20 91.98
N ALA A 25 -24.04 -53.77 92.86
CA ALA A 25 -24.06 -53.53 94.32
C ALA A 25 -23.33 -52.24 94.77
N GLN A 26 -22.56 -51.60 93.89
CA GLN A 26 -21.60 -50.54 94.22
C GLN A 26 -22.26 -49.17 94.47
N ASP A 27 -23.50 -49.01 94.01
CA ASP A 27 -24.21 -47.73 94.00
C ASP A 27 -25.14 -47.52 95.20
N LEU A 28 -25.25 -48.51 96.08
CA LEU A 28 -26.11 -48.45 97.25
C LEU A 28 -25.37 -47.84 98.45
N ARG A 29 -26.07 -46.99 99.20
CA ARG A 29 -25.63 -46.48 100.50
C ARG A 29 -26.69 -46.82 101.54
N VAL A 30 -26.23 -47.22 102.73
CA VAL A 30 -27.10 -47.50 103.88
C VAL A 30 -26.75 -46.52 104.99
N GLN A 31 -27.79 -45.89 105.52
CA GLN A 31 -27.71 -44.89 106.56
C GLN A 31 -28.61 -45.30 107.73
N LEU A 32 -28.03 -45.29 108.93
CA LEU A 32 -28.76 -45.46 110.19
C LEU A 32 -28.81 -44.12 110.91
N ARG A 33 -30.02 -43.73 111.35
CA ARG A 33 -30.22 -42.53 112.16
C ARG A 33 -31.03 -42.87 113.40
N GLU A 34 -30.57 -42.44 114.55
CA GLU A 34 -31.30 -42.51 115.80
C GLU A 34 -31.93 -41.15 116.12
N PHE A 35 -33.21 -41.18 116.47
CA PHE A 35 -34.04 -40.01 116.68
C PHE A 35 -34.60 -39.96 118.10
N ASP A 36 -34.54 -38.79 118.73
CA ASP A 36 -35.36 -38.47 119.90
C ASP A 36 -36.64 -37.75 119.42
N PRO A 37 -37.80 -38.43 119.42
CA PRO A 37 -39.04 -37.81 118.95
C PRO A 37 -39.54 -36.69 119.88
N THR A 38 -38.96 -36.52 121.08
CA THR A 38 -39.33 -35.47 122.04
C THR A 38 -38.59 -34.15 121.81
N GLN A 39 -37.56 -34.13 120.96
CA GLN A 39 -36.76 -32.94 120.63
C GLN A 39 -37.32 -32.20 119.39
N THR A 40 -36.92 -30.93 119.22
CA THR A 40 -37.26 -30.14 118.02
C THR A 40 -36.53 -30.65 116.77
N THR A 41 -37.14 -30.55 115.58
CA THR A 41 -36.68 -31.16 114.32
C THR A 41 -35.19 -31.02 114.00
N ASP A 42 -34.57 -29.88 114.33
CA ASP A 42 -33.15 -29.64 114.03
C ASP A 42 -32.17 -30.34 114.98
N SER A 43 -32.67 -30.93 116.08
CA SER A 43 -31.88 -31.68 117.06
C SER A 43 -32.46 -33.06 117.37
N GLN A 44 -33.40 -33.53 116.53
CA GLN A 44 -33.98 -34.87 116.69
C GLN A 44 -32.97 -35.97 116.41
N ILE A 45 -31.97 -35.75 115.53
CA ILE A 45 -30.97 -36.77 115.21
C ILE A 45 -29.89 -36.78 116.29
N ILE A 46 -29.85 -37.86 117.05
CA ILE A 46 -28.89 -38.06 118.14
C ILE A 46 -27.58 -38.62 117.58
N SER A 47 -27.69 -39.53 116.60
CA SER A 47 -26.54 -40.16 115.94
C SER A 47 -26.87 -40.54 114.51
N GLU A 48 -25.87 -40.44 113.62
CA GLU A 48 -25.97 -40.83 112.21
C GLU A 48 -24.71 -41.61 111.82
N ILE A 49 -24.91 -42.77 111.18
CA ILE A 49 -23.84 -43.61 110.65
C ILE A 49 -24.16 -43.94 109.20
N ASP A 50 -23.25 -43.53 108.31
CA ASP A 50 -23.24 -43.97 106.91
C ASP A 50 -22.22 -45.09 106.74
N THR A 51 -22.64 -46.20 106.11
CA THR A 51 -21.72 -47.30 105.81
C THR A 51 -21.78 -47.67 104.33
N THR A 52 -20.60 -47.98 103.80
CA THR A 52 -20.42 -48.55 102.46
C THR A 52 -19.93 -50.00 102.51
N LEU A 53 -19.61 -50.51 103.71
CA LEU A 53 -19.06 -51.84 103.96
C LEU A 53 -20.19 -52.78 104.41
N PHE A 54 -20.71 -53.55 103.46
CA PHE A 54 -21.65 -54.62 103.70
C PHE A 54 -21.26 -55.83 102.85
N ASN A 55 -21.33 -57.04 103.41
CA ASN A 55 -21.03 -58.26 102.66
C ASN A 55 -22.21 -58.62 101.75
N VAL A 56 -21.96 -58.62 100.44
CA VAL A 56 -22.91 -59.10 99.42
C VAL A 56 -22.65 -60.58 99.21
N LEU A 57 -23.59 -61.44 99.61
CA LEU A 57 -23.50 -62.89 99.41
C LEU A 57 -24.40 -63.30 98.25
N ASN A 58 -23.79 -63.60 97.11
CA ASN A 58 -24.48 -63.88 95.85
C ASN A 58 -25.27 -65.21 95.94
N THR A 59 -26.60 -65.11 95.96
CA THR A 59 -27.66 -66.16 95.94
C THR A 59 -28.32 -66.56 97.28
N PRO A 60 -29.59 -66.15 97.49
CA PRO A 60 -30.13 -64.82 97.30
C PRO A 60 -29.89 -63.97 98.56
N ASP A 61 -28.78 -63.23 98.52
CA ASP A 61 -28.56 -61.85 98.95
C ASP A 61 -29.20 -61.43 100.28
N ARG A 62 -28.54 -61.82 101.37
CA ARG A 62 -28.88 -61.47 102.76
C ARG A 62 -27.91 -60.43 103.31
N VAL A 63 -28.43 -59.29 103.74
CA VAL A 63 -27.66 -58.28 104.49
C VAL A 63 -28.05 -58.40 105.96
N VAL A 64 -27.07 -58.59 106.85
CA VAL A 64 -27.30 -58.74 108.30
C VAL A 64 -26.80 -57.49 109.02
N PHE A 65 -27.68 -56.84 109.78
CA PHE A 65 -27.32 -55.79 110.74
C PHE A 65 -27.49 -56.34 112.16
N GLN A 66 -26.60 -55.94 113.09
CA GLN A 66 -26.70 -56.21 114.52
C GLN A 66 -27.22 -54.95 115.24
N PRO A 67 -28.48 -54.91 115.70
CA PRO A 67 -28.98 -53.80 116.51
C PRO A 67 -28.66 -53.96 117.99
N ILE A 68 -28.56 -52.82 118.67
CA ILE A 68 -28.42 -52.71 120.12
C ILE A 68 -29.83 -52.74 120.74
N SER A 69 -30.12 -53.83 121.46
CA SER A 69 -31.27 -54.01 122.36
C SER A 69 -32.69 -54.09 121.76
N SER A 70 -33.59 -54.69 122.53
CA SER A 70 -34.85 -55.34 122.12
C SER A 70 -36.00 -54.38 121.80
N GLU A 71 -36.50 -54.37 120.56
CA GLU A 71 -37.62 -53.50 120.14
C GLU A 71 -38.51 -54.11 119.04
N THR A 72 -39.78 -53.70 119.05
CA THR A 72 -40.84 -54.05 118.07
C THR A 72 -40.86 -53.10 116.87
N ALA A 73 -40.84 -53.62 115.64
CA ALA A 73 -40.75 -52.84 114.39
C ALA A 73 -42.12 -52.54 113.74
N TYR A 74 -42.26 -51.35 113.13
CA TYR A 74 -43.34 -50.98 112.19
C TYR A 74 -42.75 -50.30 110.94
N GLN A 75 -43.26 -50.62 109.75
CA GLN A 75 -42.89 -49.93 108.50
C GLN A 75 -43.69 -48.63 108.35
N ASP A 76 -43.05 -47.52 107.92
CA ASP A 76 -43.77 -46.31 107.54
C ASP A 76 -44.23 -46.33 106.06
N THR A 77 -45.12 -45.41 105.70
CA THR A 77 -45.75 -45.33 104.36
C THR A 77 -44.75 -45.14 103.21
N ASN A 78 -43.49 -44.79 103.52
CA ASN A 78 -42.42 -44.62 102.55
C ASN A 78 -41.48 -45.84 102.50
N GLY A 79 -41.83 -46.93 103.19
CA GLY A 79 -41.09 -48.20 103.17
C GLY A 79 -39.85 -48.24 104.06
N ASN A 80 -39.67 -47.27 104.96
CA ASN A 80 -38.55 -47.27 105.91
C ASN A 80 -38.89 -48.13 107.13
N VAL A 81 -37.90 -48.83 107.68
CA VAL A 81 -38.04 -49.62 108.91
C VAL A 81 -37.83 -48.71 110.10
N LYS A 82 -38.82 -48.62 110.99
CA LYS A 82 -38.70 -47.92 112.26
C LYS A 82 -38.79 -48.91 113.42
N THR A 83 -37.84 -48.83 114.36
CA THR A 83 -37.94 -49.50 115.66
C THR A 83 -37.91 -48.46 116.76
N THR A 84 -38.67 -48.70 117.83
CA THR A 84 -38.77 -47.78 118.96
C THR A 84 -38.18 -48.40 120.21
N SER A 85 -37.11 -47.77 120.71
CA SER A 85 -36.68 -47.61 122.10
C SER A 85 -37.57 -48.23 123.16
N THR A 86 -37.11 -49.19 123.98
CA THR A 86 -37.74 -49.31 125.33
C THR A 86 -37.62 -48.00 126.11
N ASN A 87 -36.64 -47.15 125.74
CA ASN A 87 -36.44 -45.80 126.27
C ASN A 87 -37.04 -44.69 125.38
N GLY A 88 -37.86 -45.02 124.37
CA GLY A 88 -38.63 -44.06 123.55
C GLY A 88 -37.94 -43.46 122.32
N TYR A 89 -36.66 -43.76 122.07
CA TYR A 89 -35.93 -43.33 120.86
C TYR A 89 -36.34 -44.11 119.62
N GLN A 90 -36.32 -43.50 118.43
CA GLN A 90 -36.66 -44.16 117.17
C GLN A 90 -35.43 -44.33 116.28
N VAL A 91 -35.17 -45.55 115.79
CA VAL A 91 -34.12 -45.78 114.78
C VAL A 91 -34.76 -45.92 113.40
N VAL A 92 -34.24 -45.18 112.41
CA VAL A 92 -34.65 -45.26 111.00
C VAL A 92 -33.49 -45.71 110.13
N ILE A 93 -33.71 -46.76 109.34
CA ILE A 93 -32.76 -47.26 108.34
C ILE A 93 -33.19 -46.76 106.96
N ARG A 94 -32.31 -46.04 106.26
CA ARG A 94 -32.51 -45.59 104.86
C ARG A 94 -31.50 -46.23 103.92
N ILE A 95 -31.96 -46.57 102.72
CA ILE A 95 -31.13 -47.09 101.62
C ILE A 95 -31.39 -46.23 100.37
N TYR A 96 -30.34 -45.65 99.76
CA TYR A 96 -30.45 -44.78 98.58
C TYR A 96 -29.29 -44.97 97.59
N ARG A 97 -29.45 -44.46 96.35
CA ARG A 97 -28.43 -44.47 95.29
C ARG A 97 -27.75 -43.11 95.14
N LYS A 98 -26.49 -43.10 94.69
CA LYS A 98 -25.77 -41.90 94.22
C LYS A 98 -25.71 -41.93 92.69
N THR A 99 -26.45 -41.07 91.99
CA THR A 99 -26.49 -41.08 90.51
C THR A 99 -25.57 -40.03 89.89
N ASP A 100 -24.69 -40.47 88.99
CA ASP A 100 -23.91 -39.68 88.02
C ASP A 100 -24.74 -39.40 86.75
N ILE A 101 -24.55 -38.24 86.12
CA ILE A 101 -25.55 -37.60 85.23
C ILE A 101 -25.38 -37.89 83.72
N ASP A 102 -24.30 -38.49 83.23
CA ASP A 102 -24.00 -38.38 81.78
C ASP A 102 -23.95 -39.70 80.98
N ALA A 103 -25.07 -40.40 80.77
CA ALA A 103 -25.25 -41.28 79.58
C ALA A 103 -26.63 -41.97 79.50
N THR A 104 -27.71 -41.28 79.15
CA THR A 104 -28.81 -41.85 78.34
C THR A 104 -29.87 -40.81 77.99
N ALA A 105 -30.39 -40.86 76.75
CA ALA A 105 -31.50 -40.02 76.31
C ALA A 105 -32.74 -40.25 77.20
N VAL A 106 -33.28 -39.19 77.79
CA VAL A 106 -34.43 -39.24 78.69
C VAL A 106 -35.72 -39.44 77.89
N THR A 107 -36.41 -40.56 78.10
CA THR A 107 -37.79 -40.76 77.64
C THR A 107 -38.73 -40.08 78.64
N LEU A 108 -39.32 -38.95 78.26
CA LEU A 108 -40.30 -38.23 79.10
C LEU A 108 -41.69 -38.84 78.89
N TYR A 109 -42.31 -39.35 79.96
CA TYR A 109 -43.71 -39.77 79.92
C TYR A 109 -44.65 -38.58 80.14
N SER A 110 -45.87 -38.63 79.58
CA SER A 110 -46.90 -37.59 79.74
C SER A 110 -47.15 -37.31 81.23
N GLY A 111 -46.85 -36.08 81.67
CA GLY A 111 -46.93 -35.65 83.07
C GLY A 111 -45.57 -35.42 83.75
N SER A 112 -44.45 -35.66 83.07
CA SER A 112 -43.11 -35.32 83.58
C SER A 112 -42.90 -33.80 83.55
N ALA A 113 -42.50 -33.20 84.68
CA ALA A 113 -42.14 -31.79 84.76
C ALA A 113 -40.63 -31.61 84.61
N LEU A 114 -40.19 -30.89 83.58
CA LEU A 114 -38.81 -30.43 83.42
C LEU A 114 -38.61 -29.17 84.29
N ARG A 115 -37.51 -29.11 85.05
CA ARG A 115 -37.14 -27.86 85.75
C ARG A 115 -36.54 -26.89 84.73
N ALA A 116 -36.79 -25.59 84.91
CA ALA A 116 -36.27 -24.56 84.02
C ALA A 116 -34.73 -24.56 83.94
N ASP A 117 -34.05 -25.03 84.99
CA ASP A 117 -32.59 -25.13 85.04
C ASP A 117 -32.03 -26.25 84.15
N ASP A 118 -32.86 -27.24 83.77
CA ASP A 118 -32.49 -28.34 82.87
C ASP A 118 -32.63 -27.94 81.38
N LEU A 119 -33.30 -26.81 81.09
CA LEU A 119 -33.29 -26.15 79.78
C LEU A 119 -32.05 -25.24 79.67
N ASN A 120 -30.90 -25.89 79.48
CA ASN A 120 -29.62 -25.36 78.99
C ASN A 120 -29.38 -23.84 79.16
N ASN A 121 -28.73 -23.47 80.25
CA ASN A 121 -28.22 -22.11 80.51
C ASN A 121 -26.80 -21.88 79.92
N ASN A 122 -26.40 -22.48 78.80
CA ASN A 122 -25.00 -22.41 78.37
C ASN A 122 -24.73 -22.43 76.86
N PHE A 123 -25.04 -21.31 76.17
CA PHE A 123 -24.37 -20.76 74.96
C PHE A 123 -24.02 -21.70 73.78
N THR A 124 -24.48 -22.94 73.77
CA THR A 124 -24.05 -24.00 72.84
C THR A 124 -24.82 -23.99 71.52
N GLN A 125 -25.90 -23.20 71.40
CA GLN A 125 -26.51 -22.88 70.10
C GLN A 125 -25.65 -21.93 69.25
N LEU A 126 -24.78 -21.11 69.87
CA LEU A 126 -23.89 -20.22 69.13
C LEU A 126 -22.69 -20.96 68.52
N LEU A 127 -22.30 -22.12 69.07
CA LEU A 127 -21.13 -22.87 68.60
C LEU A 127 -21.41 -23.63 67.29
N PHE A 128 -22.62 -24.20 67.13
CA PHE A 128 -23.00 -24.86 65.88
C PHE A 128 -23.30 -23.87 64.75
N SER A 129 -23.88 -22.71 65.05
CA SER A 129 -24.10 -21.64 64.05
C SER A 129 -22.80 -20.94 63.66
N ALA A 130 -21.84 -20.79 64.59
CA ALA A 130 -20.51 -20.26 64.26
C ALA A 130 -19.67 -21.24 63.42
N GLN A 131 -19.74 -22.56 63.64
CA GLN A 131 -18.99 -23.54 62.83
C GLN A 131 -19.47 -23.64 61.37
N GLU A 132 -20.78 -23.55 61.11
CA GLU A 132 -21.27 -23.46 59.72
C GLU A 132 -20.91 -22.12 59.08
N SER A 133 -20.97 -21.02 59.84
CA SER A 133 -20.51 -19.70 59.38
C SER A 133 -19.00 -19.69 59.06
N ASP A 134 -18.17 -20.41 59.81
CA ASP A 134 -16.72 -20.43 59.61
C ASP A 134 -16.33 -21.28 58.38
N ALA A 135 -17.11 -22.32 58.05
CA ALA A 135 -16.94 -23.07 56.80
C ALA A 135 -17.29 -22.24 55.56
N GLU A 136 -18.38 -21.45 55.61
CA GLU A 136 -18.76 -20.54 54.53
C GLU A 136 -17.79 -19.34 54.42
N LEU A 137 -17.32 -18.81 55.56
CA LEU A 137 -16.31 -17.75 55.59
C LEU A 137 -14.94 -18.25 55.10
N ASN A 138 -14.54 -19.47 55.45
CA ASN A 138 -13.27 -20.03 54.99
C ASN A 138 -13.22 -20.18 53.46
N ASN A 139 -14.34 -20.52 52.80
CA ASN A 139 -14.40 -20.53 51.33
C ASN A 139 -14.27 -19.13 50.71
N ILE A 140 -14.81 -18.10 51.37
CA ILE A 140 -14.69 -16.70 50.95
C ILE A 140 -13.24 -16.20 51.14
N PHE A 141 -12.55 -16.60 52.21
CA PHE A 141 -11.16 -16.21 52.49
C PHE A 141 -10.11 -17.05 51.76
N ALA A 142 -10.45 -18.28 51.33
CA ALA A 142 -9.58 -19.15 50.54
C ALA A 142 -9.53 -18.78 49.05
N GLY A 143 -10.37 -17.84 48.59
CA GLY A 143 -10.40 -17.39 47.19
C GLY A 143 -11.15 -18.33 46.25
N GLU A 144 -11.82 -19.37 46.77
CA GLU A 144 -12.64 -20.30 45.99
C GLU A 144 -14.09 -19.83 45.96
N LEU A 145 -14.31 -18.74 45.24
CA LEU A 145 -15.65 -18.29 44.90
C LEU A 145 -16.14 -19.13 43.71
N PRO A 146 -17.34 -19.76 43.79
CA PRO A 146 -17.90 -20.48 42.66
C PRO A 146 -18.00 -19.59 41.40
N ASP A 147 -17.91 -20.17 40.21
CA ASP A 147 -18.06 -19.40 38.97
C ASP A 147 -19.38 -18.60 38.96
N ASN A 148 -19.33 -17.34 38.52
CA ASN A 148 -20.45 -16.39 38.51
C ASN A 148 -21.07 -16.06 39.89
N SER A 149 -20.43 -16.43 41.01
CA SER A 149 -20.95 -16.15 42.36
C SER A 149 -20.73 -14.71 42.84
N ILE A 150 -19.89 -13.93 42.16
CA ILE A 150 -19.64 -12.53 42.49
C ILE A 150 -20.61 -11.65 41.70
N PRO A 151 -21.67 -11.11 42.33
CA PRO A 151 -22.56 -10.18 41.66
C PRO A 151 -21.81 -8.88 41.36
N GLY A 152 -22.13 -8.23 40.23
CA GLY A 152 -21.46 -6.98 39.83
C GLY A 152 -21.54 -5.87 40.87
N THR A 153 -22.56 -5.88 41.74
CA THR A 153 -22.71 -4.94 42.87
C THR A 153 -21.74 -5.18 44.03
N ALA A 154 -21.15 -6.38 44.13
CA ALA A 154 -20.12 -6.68 45.12
C ALA A 154 -18.73 -6.16 44.72
N LEU A 155 -18.59 -5.67 43.48
CA LEU A 155 -17.37 -5.02 42.99
C LEU A 155 -17.59 -3.51 42.96
N GLU A 156 -16.90 -2.79 43.84
CA GLU A 156 -16.89 -1.33 43.81
C GLU A 156 -16.23 -0.81 42.52
N SER A 157 -16.49 0.45 42.16
CA SER A 157 -15.81 1.10 41.05
C SER A 157 -14.29 1.08 41.26
N ASN A 158 -13.55 0.69 40.21
CA ASN A 158 -12.09 0.50 40.23
C ASN A 158 -11.60 -0.61 41.19
N ALA A 159 -12.48 -1.45 41.72
CA ALA A 159 -12.08 -2.56 42.59
C ALA A 159 -11.15 -3.54 41.88
N ILE A 160 -11.29 -3.73 40.56
CA ILE A 160 -10.39 -4.56 39.75
C ILE A 160 -9.33 -3.67 39.10
N THR A 161 -8.14 -3.63 39.70
CA THR A 161 -6.98 -2.88 39.20
C THR A 161 -6.05 -3.80 38.39
N THR A 162 -5.04 -3.23 37.75
CA THR A 162 -4.03 -3.99 36.98
C THR A 162 -3.35 -5.08 37.80
N VAL A 163 -3.06 -4.86 39.08
CA VAL A 163 -2.41 -5.88 39.94
C VAL A 163 -3.33 -7.08 40.23
N LYS A 164 -4.65 -6.89 40.18
CA LYS A 164 -5.63 -7.97 40.43
C LYS A 164 -5.91 -8.80 39.18
N ILE A 165 -5.41 -8.38 38.02
CA ILE A 165 -5.48 -9.13 36.77
C ILE A 165 -4.06 -9.53 36.40
N LEU A 166 -3.74 -10.82 36.50
CA LEU A 166 -2.44 -11.32 36.04
C LEU A 166 -2.25 -11.07 34.53
N ASP A 167 -1.01 -10.82 34.13
CA ASP A 167 -0.66 -10.58 32.72
C ASP A 167 -1.10 -11.75 31.84
N GLY A 168 -1.77 -11.43 30.72
CA GLY A 168 -2.30 -12.42 29.79
C GLY A 168 -3.63 -13.07 30.20
N ASN A 169 -4.14 -12.82 31.42
CA ASN A 169 -5.38 -13.45 31.87
C ASN A 169 -6.64 -12.91 31.19
N VAL A 170 -6.63 -11.70 30.60
CA VAL A 170 -7.73 -11.23 29.75
C VAL A 170 -7.47 -11.70 28.32
N THR A 171 -7.94 -12.90 28.02
CA THR A 171 -7.82 -13.50 26.67
C THR A 171 -8.96 -13.08 25.77
N ALA A 172 -8.84 -13.33 24.46
CA ALA A 172 -9.92 -13.06 23.50
C ALA A 172 -11.24 -13.77 23.88
N ALA A 173 -11.17 -14.97 24.46
CA ALA A 173 -12.36 -15.72 24.91
C ALA A 173 -13.10 -15.07 26.10
N LYS A 174 -12.41 -14.22 26.87
CA LYS A 174 -12.99 -13.45 27.99
C LYS A 174 -13.56 -12.10 27.56
N LEU A 175 -13.40 -11.73 26.29
CA LEU A 175 -13.95 -10.51 25.70
C LEU A 175 -15.05 -10.89 24.73
N ASN A 176 -16.29 -10.50 25.04
CA ASN A 176 -17.40 -10.66 24.10
C ASN A 176 -17.12 -9.90 22.78
N SER A 177 -17.76 -10.32 21.69
CA SER A 177 -17.74 -9.56 20.44
C SER A 177 -18.13 -8.11 20.67
N ASN A 178 -17.35 -7.17 20.11
CA ASN A 178 -17.51 -5.72 20.32
C ASN A 178 -17.35 -5.24 21.78
N ALA A 179 -16.74 -6.03 22.68
CA ALA A 179 -16.47 -5.58 24.04
C ALA A 179 -15.50 -4.39 24.09
N VAL A 180 -14.55 -4.35 23.14
CA VAL A 180 -13.57 -3.27 22.94
C VAL A 180 -13.92 -2.53 21.66
N ILE A 181 -14.51 -1.35 21.80
CA ILE A 181 -14.88 -0.44 20.70
C ILE A 181 -14.06 0.84 20.78
N THR A 182 -14.08 1.65 19.71
CA THR A 182 -13.31 2.90 19.61
C THR A 182 -13.46 3.79 20.84
N SER A 183 -14.68 4.00 21.37
CA SER A 183 -14.90 4.87 22.54
C SER A 183 -14.31 4.34 23.86
N LYS A 184 -13.95 3.06 23.92
CA LYS A 184 -13.29 2.43 25.09
C LYS A 184 -11.77 2.38 24.96
N ILE A 185 -11.24 2.71 23.77
CA ILE A 185 -9.81 2.84 23.52
C ILE A 185 -9.51 4.33 23.57
N GLN A 186 -8.64 4.77 24.47
CA GLN A 186 -8.22 6.16 24.50
C GLN A 186 -7.48 6.53 23.20
N ASP A 187 -7.57 7.78 22.77
CA ASP A 187 -6.84 8.26 21.61
C ASP A 187 -5.33 7.97 21.77
N ASN A 188 -4.70 7.48 20.70
CA ASN A 188 -3.30 7.04 20.67
C ASN A 188 -2.95 5.87 21.61
N ALA A 189 -3.92 5.20 22.25
CA ALA A 189 -3.63 4.06 23.13
C ALA A 189 -3.03 2.87 22.37
N VAL A 190 -3.37 2.69 21.09
CA VAL A 190 -2.78 1.66 20.22
C VAL A 190 -1.58 2.28 19.48
N THR A 191 -0.40 2.12 20.07
CA THR A 191 0.87 2.57 19.50
C THR A 191 1.45 1.53 18.54
N THR A 192 2.43 1.92 17.73
CA THR A 192 3.16 1.00 16.82
C THR A 192 3.72 -0.22 17.54
N SER A 193 4.23 -0.07 18.78
CA SER A 193 4.74 -1.19 19.59
C SER A 193 3.67 -2.21 20.03
N LYS A 194 2.39 -1.80 20.06
CA LYS A 194 1.25 -2.67 20.40
C LYS A 194 0.67 -3.37 19.18
N ILE A 195 1.09 -2.98 17.97
CA ILE A 195 0.69 -3.61 16.71
C ILE A 195 1.87 -4.47 16.25
N ASN A 196 1.71 -5.79 16.33
CA ASN A 196 2.74 -6.72 15.84
C ASN A 196 3.02 -6.48 14.34
N ASN A 197 4.25 -6.77 13.91
CA ASN A 197 4.60 -6.73 12.49
C ASN A 197 3.62 -7.59 11.67
N ASN A 198 3.16 -7.07 10.53
CA ASN A 198 2.16 -7.68 9.66
C ASN A 198 0.75 -7.88 10.29
N ALA A 199 0.46 -7.30 11.47
CA ALA A 199 -0.85 -7.43 12.08
C ALA A 199 -1.95 -6.74 11.25
N VAL A 200 -1.63 -5.66 10.54
CA VAL A 200 -2.54 -4.99 9.60
C VAL A 200 -2.27 -5.54 8.19
N THR A 201 -3.10 -6.47 7.75
CA THR A 201 -3.04 -7.09 6.42
C THR A 201 -4.03 -6.43 5.47
N THR A 202 -3.91 -6.70 4.18
CA THR A 202 -4.81 -6.12 3.15
C THR A 202 -6.28 -6.32 3.48
N ILE A 203 -6.71 -7.50 3.95
CA ILE A 203 -8.13 -7.75 4.29
C ILE A 203 -8.65 -6.95 5.49
N LYS A 204 -7.75 -6.44 6.34
CA LYS A 204 -8.09 -5.57 7.48
C LYS A 204 -8.19 -4.10 7.10
N ILE A 205 -7.71 -3.74 5.90
CA ILE A 205 -7.86 -2.44 5.30
C ILE A 205 -8.98 -2.57 4.26
N ILE A 206 -10.13 -1.97 4.52
CA ILE A 206 -11.21 -1.93 3.53
C ILE A 206 -10.74 -1.25 2.23
N ASP A 207 -11.38 -1.57 1.11
CA ASP A 207 -11.14 -0.86 -0.15
C ASP A 207 -11.34 0.65 0.03
N ASP A 208 -10.47 1.45 -0.59
CA ASP A 208 -10.36 2.91 -0.39
C ASP A 208 -10.13 3.34 1.08
N GLY A 209 -9.78 2.41 1.97
CA GLY A 209 -9.54 2.65 3.38
C GLY A 209 -8.34 3.55 3.67
N VAL A 210 -7.39 3.65 2.74
CA VAL A 210 -6.23 4.55 2.80
C VAL A 210 -6.39 5.65 1.75
N THR A 211 -7.01 6.75 2.15
CA THR A 211 -7.25 7.93 1.30
C THR A 211 -6.10 8.93 1.39
N THR A 212 -6.04 9.89 0.45
CA THR A 212 -5.00 10.91 0.42
C THR A 212 -4.77 11.61 1.77
N PRO A 213 -5.79 12.05 2.55
CA PRO A 213 -5.55 12.68 3.85
C PRO A 213 -4.93 11.76 4.91
N LYS A 214 -5.03 10.43 4.75
CA LYS A 214 -4.43 9.43 5.65
C LYS A 214 -2.96 9.16 5.30
N ILE A 215 -2.52 9.58 4.11
CA ILE A 215 -1.13 9.53 3.66
C ILE A 215 -0.57 10.95 3.82
N VAL A 216 0.26 11.16 4.84
CA VAL A 216 0.90 12.48 5.01
C VAL A 216 1.79 12.82 3.80
N ASN A 217 1.99 14.11 3.53
CA ASN A 217 2.88 14.55 2.45
C ASN A 217 4.25 13.90 2.60
N ASP A 218 4.85 13.50 1.47
CA ASP A 218 6.13 12.80 1.39
C ASP A 218 6.17 11.44 2.09
N ALA A 219 5.04 10.91 2.56
CA ALA A 219 4.99 9.58 3.17
C ALA A 219 5.41 8.48 2.20
N VAL A 220 5.11 8.61 0.90
CA VAL A 220 5.49 7.64 -0.13
C VAL A 220 6.73 8.15 -0.86
N THR A 221 7.90 7.80 -0.32
CA THR A 221 9.19 8.16 -0.90
C THR A 221 9.63 7.14 -1.96
N THR A 222 10.63 7.50 -2.78
CA THR A 222 11.24 6.58 -3.75
C THR A 222 11.70 5.27 -3.10
N ALA A 223 12.23 5.28 -1.88
CA ALA A 223 12.66 4.06 -1.20
C ALA A 223 11.50 3.09 -0.86
N LYS A 224 10.27 3.60 -0.76
CA LYS A 224 9.05 2.81 -0.52
C LYS A 224 8.43 2.30 -1.83
N ILE A 225 8.86 2.81 -2.98
CA ILE A 225 8.45 2.36 -4.31
C ILE A 225 9.62 1.64 -4.95
N LEU A 226 9.57 0.31 -4.99
CA LEU A 226 10.58 -0.49 -5.70
C LEU A 226 10.71 -0.06 -7.17
N ASN A 227 11.93 -0.17 -7.71
CA ASN A 227 12.21 0.13 -9.12
C ASN A 227 11.26 -0.65 -10.04
N ALA A 228 10.81 0.00 -11.12
CA ALA A 228 9.85 -0.53 -12.10
C ALA A 228 8.43 -0.83 -11.56
N ASN A 229 8.10 -0.54 -10.29
CA ASN A 229 6.76 -0.80 -9.78
C ASN A 229 5.70 0.18 -10.27
N VAL A 230 6.09 1.42 -10.66
CA VAL A 230 5.17 2.36 -11.34
C VAL A 230 5.16 2.02 -12.82
N THR A 231 4.32 1.05 -13.18
CA THR A 231 4.14 0.57 -14.56
C THR A 231 3.22 1.49 -15.35
N THR A 232 3.24 1.38 -16.68
CA THR A 232 2.34 2.14 -17.57
C THR A 232 0.86 1.97 -17.16
N ALA A 233 0.41 0.75 -16.84
CA ALA A 233 -0.96 0.50 -16.39
C ALA A 233 -1.34 1.21 -15.06
N LYS A 234 -0.37 1.64 -14.25
CA LYS A 234 -0.60 2.39 -13.01
C LYS A 234 -0.61 3.91 -13.23
N ILE A 235 -0.23 4.37 -14.41
CA ILE A 235 -0.29 5.77 -14.81
C ILE A 235 -1.36 5.86 -15.91
N ALA A 236 -2.53 6.41 -15.58
CA ALA A 236 -3.56 6.60 -16.60
C ALA A 236 -3.05 7.47 -17.76
N ASP A 237 -3.60 7.25 -18.95
CA ASP A 237 -3.22 8.00 -20.15
C ASP A 237 -3.35 9.51 -19.94
N ALA A 238 -2.42 10.27 -20.53
CA ALA A 238 -2.30 11.73 -20.39
C ALA A 238 -2.03 12.26 -18.96
N ASN A 239 -1.86 11.40 -17.94
CA ASN A 239 -1.58 11.89 -16.59
C ASN A 239 -0.15 12.43 -16.41
N VAL A 240 0.82 12.07 -17.25
CA VAL A 240 2.15 12.71 -17.25
C VAL A 240 2.07 13.95 -18.15
N THR A 241 1.61 15.05 -17.58
CA THR A 241 1.51 16.36 -18.25
C THR A 241 2.86 17.08 -18.26
N THR A 242 2.99 18.10 -19.09
CA THR A 242 4.23 18.90 -19.19
C THR A 242 4.66 19.47 -17.84
N VAL A 243 3.75 19.98 -17.01
CA VAL A 243 4.09 20.52 -15.67
C VAL A 243 4.64 19.46 -14.69
N LYS A 244 4.39 18.17 -14.94
CA LYS A 244 4.92 17.06 -14.13
C LYS A 244 6.30 16.59 -14.61
N ILE A 245 6.74 17.06 -15.77
CA ILE A 245 8.07 16.83 -16.32
C ILE A 245 8.82 18.14 -16.16
N ALA A 246 9.82 18.20 -15.28
CA ALA A 246 10.64 19.40 -15.17
C ALA A 246 11.31 19.74 -16.50
N ASP A 247 11.62 21.01 -16.72
CA ASP A 247 12.39 21.45 -17.89
C ASP A 247 13.70 20.65 -17.99
N ASP A 248 14.08 20.26 -19.20
CA ASP A 248 15.23 19.40 -19.51
C ASP A 248 15.22 18.00 -18.85
N ALA A 249 14.13 17.58 -18.19
CA ALA A 249 14.07 16.28 -17.56
C ALA A 249 14.12 15.13 -18.57
N VAL A 250 13.73 15.34 -19.82
CA VAL A 250 13.85 14.36 -20.92
C VAL A 250 15.11 14.66 -21.73
N THR A 251 16.24 14.19 -21.22
CA THR A 251 17.55 14.31 -21.88
C THR A 251 17.69 13.32 -23.03
N THR A 252 18.64 13.55 -23.94
CA THR A 252 18.97 12.60 -25.02
C THR A 252 19.23 11.19 -24.51
N ALA A 253 19.96 11.01 -23.40
CA ALA A 253 20.20 9.68 -22.80
C ALA A 253 18.92 8.95 -22.32
N LYS A 254 17.80 9.66 -22.13
CA LYS A 254 16.49 9.08 -21.76
C LYS A 254 15.64 8.74 -22.98
N ILE A 255 16.03 9.22 -24.15
CA ILE A 255 15.40 8.89 -25.43
C ILE A 255 16.33 7.91 -26.14
N ALA A 256 15.95 6.63 -26.20
CA ALA A 256 16.76 5.66 -26.95
C ALA A 256 16.92 6.09 -28.42
N ASP A 257 18.06 5.75 -29.02
CA ASP A 257 18.34 6.07 -30.43
C ASP A 257 17.23 5.57 -31.35
N ALA A 258 16.95 6.33 -32.41
CA ALA A 258 15.86 6.09 -33.37
C ALA A 258 14.42 6.11 -32.80
N ASN A 259 14.22 6.38 -31.50
CA ASN A 259 12.85 6.45 -30.95
C ASN A 259 12.08 7.68 -31.41
N VAL A 260 12.73 8.78 -31.79
CA VAL A 260 12.05 9.93 -32.42
C VAL A 260 11.93 9.64 -33.91
N THR A 261 10.94 8.82 -34.27
CA THR A 261 10.66 8.45 -35.66
C THR A 261 9.94 9.57 -36.41
N THR A 262 9.95 9.53 -37.74
CA THR A 262 9.18 10.44 -38.59
C THR A 262 7.70 10.49 -38.19
N ALA A 263 7.07 9.36 -37.87
CA ALA A 263 5.66 9.33 -37.45
C ALA A 263 5.39 10.06 -36.11
N LYS A 264 6.41 10.26 -35.27
CA LYS A 264 6.31 11.00 -34.00
C LYS A 264 6.59 12.50 -34.18
N ILE A 265 7.11 12.90 -35.32
CA ILE A 265 7.31 14.30 -35.70
C ILE A 265 6.25 14.64 -36.73
N ALA A 266 5.21 15.39 -36.34
CA ALA A 266 4.21 15.82 -37.31
C ALA A 266 4.84 16.62 -38.46
N ASP A 267 4.22 16.55 -39.64
CA ASP A 267 4.70 17.25 -40.83
C ASP A 267 4.87 18.76 -40.56
N ALA A 268 5.90 19.35 -41.15
CA ALA A 268 6.31 20.75 -40.97
C ALA A 268 6.72 21.16 -39.54
N ASN A 269 6.78 20.25 -38.56
CA ASN A 269 7.21 20.61 -37.20
C ASN A 269 8.71 20.88 -37.06
N VAL A 270 9.57 20.40 -37.97
CA VAL A 270 10.98 20.78 -38.00
C VAL A 270 11.12 22.04 -38.84
N THR A 271 10.90 23.18 -38.20
CA THR A 271 10.99 24.51 -38.83
C THR A 271 12.42 25.02 -38.88
N THR A 272 12.69 26.03 -39.69
CA THR A 272 14.01 26.70 -39.75
C THR A 272 14.48 27.16 -38.38
N ALA A 273 13.61 27.73 -37.54
CA ALA A 273 13.97 28.14 -36.17
C ALA A 273 14.42 26.99 -35.26
N LYS A 274 14.05 25.73 -35.58
CA LYS A 274 14.46 24.53 -34.84
C LYS A 274 15.75 23.92 -35.38
N ILE A 275 16.21 24.36 -36.55
CA ILE A 275 17.49 23.96 -37.14
C ILE A 275 18.40 25.18 -37.12
N ALA A 276 19.40 25.20 -36.23
CA ALA A 276 20.35 26.31 -36.22
C ALA A 276 21.05 26.48 -37.59
N ASP A 277 21.44 27.71 -37.90
CA ASP A 277 22.11 28.03 -39.17
C ASP A 277 23.34 27.15 -39.41
N ALA A 278 23.58 26.79 -40.67
CA ALA A 278 24.64 25.88 -41.11
C ALA A 278 24.59 24.43 -40.55
N ASN A 279 23.58 24.06 -39.76
CA ASN A 279 23.50 22.70 -39.24
C ASN A 279 23.09 21.66 -40.27
N VAL A 280 22.49 22.02 -41.41
CA VAL A 280 22.27 21.06 -42.51
C VAL A 280 23.56 21.00 -43.34
N THR A 281 24.51 20.21 -42.87
CA THR A 281 25.81 20.01 -43.53
C THR A 281 25.71 18.99 -44.66
N THR A 282 26.72 18.96 -45.54
CA THR A 282 26.81 17.97 -46.62
C THR A 282 26.70 16.53 -46.10
N ALA A 283 27.36 16.20 -44.98
CA ALA A 283 27.27 14.87 -44.37
C ALA A 283 25.85 14.48 -43.90
N LYS A 284 24.96 15.45 -43.67
CA LYS A 284 23.55 15.22 -43.30
C LYS A 284 22.62 15.11 -44.50
N ILE A 285 23.10 15.43 -45.69
CA ILE A 285 22.39 15.25 -46.95
C ILE A 285 23.08 14.12 -47.71
N ALA A 286 22.44 12.96 -47.79
CA ALA A 286 23.02 11.86 -48.57
C ALA A 286 23.21 12.25 -50.05
N ASP A 287 24.19 11.62 -50.70
CA ASP A 287 24.50 11.87 -52.10
C ASP A 287 23.25 11.70 -52.98
N ALA A 288 23.12 12.56 -54.01
CA ALA A 288 21.97 12.63 -54.91
C ALA A 288 20.60 12.94 -54.28
N ASN A 289 20.52 13.25 -52.97
CA ASN A 289 19.23 13.60 -52.35
C ASN A 289 18.73 15.00 -52.68
N VAL A 290 19.57 15.91 -53.18
CA VAL A 290 19.12 17.20 -53.73
C VAL A 290 18.88 17.01 -55.23
N THR A 291 17.67 16.58 -55.58
CA THR A 291 17.26 16.36 -56.98
C THR A 291 16.75 17.66 -57.61
N THR A 292 16.67 17.72 -58.94
CA THR A 292 16.10 18.87 -59.66
C THR A 292 14.70 19.21 -59.15
N ALA A 293 13.84 18.22 -58.92
CA ALA A 293 12.49 18.43 -58.38
C ALA A 293 12.45 19.00 -56.94
N LYS A 294 13.55 18.94 -56.19
CA LYS A 294 13.67 19.52 -54.83
C LYS A 294 14.22 20.95 -54.85
N ILE A 295 14.73 21.40 -56.00
CA ILE A 295 15.20 22.76 -56.22
C ILE A 295 14.11 23.47 -57.01
N ALA A 296 13.54 24.53 -56.44
CA ALA A 296 12.58 25.34 -57.19
C ALA A 296 13.26 25.99 -58.41
N ASP A 297 12.49 26.22 -59.47
CA ASP A 297 12.97 26.96 -60.63
C ASP A 297 13.61 28.29 -60.19
N ASP A 298 14.72 28.66 -60.82
CA ASP A 298 15.55 29.84 -60.51
C ASP A 298 16.16 29.88 -59.10
N ALA A 299 16.00 28.84 -58.26
CA ALA A 299 16.59 28.83 -56.93
C ALA A 299 18.13 28.78 -56.97
N VAL A 300 18.74 28.27 -58.04
CA VAL A 300 20.19 28.33 -58.28
C VAL A 300 20.48 29.40 -59.33
N THR A 301 20.80 30.60 -58.88
CA THR A 301 21.13 31.73 -59.76
C THR A 301 22.60 31.69 -60.16
N SER A 302 22.97 32.46 -61.20
CA SER A 302 24.38 32.60 -61.61
C SER A 302 25.31 33.07 -60.48
N ALA A 303 24.80 33.86 -59.53
CA ALA A 303 25.56 34.28 -58.34
C ALA A 303 25.88 33.13 -57.36
N LYS A 304 25.19 31.99 -57.49
CA LYS A 304 25.40 30.78 -56.68
C LYS A 304 26.27 29.74 -57.39
N LEU A 305 26.70 30.03 -58.62
CA LEU A 305 27.54 29.16 -59.43
C LEU A 305 28.93 29.78 -59.57
N ASP A 306 29.95 28.94 -59.66
CA ASP A 306 31.31 29.42 -59.88
C ASP A 306 31.44 30.12 -61.25
N PRO A 307 32.15 31.27 -61.32
CA PRO A 307 32.36 32.01 -62.58
C PRO A 307 33.05 31.21 -63.70
N GLY A 308 33.67 30.07 -63.39
CA GLY A 308 34.30 29.17 -64.35
C GLY A 308 33.31 28.33 -65.17
N ILE A 309 32.02 28.33 -64.82
CA ILE A 309 30.98 27.75 -65.67
C ILE A 309 30.78 28.67 -66.89
N ILE A 310 31.11 28.19 -68.09
CA ILE A 310 31.05 28.98 -69.34
C ILE A 310 29.62 29.49 -69.56
N PHE A 311 29.43 30.77 -69.32
CA PHE A 311 28.21 31.50 -69.66
C PHE A 311 28.38 32.08 -71.08
N VAL A 312 27.70 31.49 -72.06
CA VAL A 312 27.55 32.11 -73.38
C VAL A 312 26.46 33.18 -73.25
N PRO A 313 26.76 34.47 -73.45
CA PRO A 313 25.76 35.52 -73.27
C PRO A 313 24.67 35.42 -74.33
N THR A 314 23.42 35.72 -73.95
CA THR A 314 22.29 35.81 -74.89
C THR A 314 22.64 36.77 -76.03
N GLY A 315 22.37 36.35 -77.26
CA GLY A 315 22.73 37.10 -78.47
C GLY A 315 24.11 36.80 -79.04
N ALA A 316 24.96 36.01 -78.36
CA ALA A 316 26.23 35.57 -78.91
C ALA A 316 26.00 34.63 -80.11
N ILE A 317 26.66 34.95 -81.23
CA ILE A 317 26.61 34.15 -82.46
C ILE A 317 27.87 33.29 -82.55
N THR A 318 27.71 32.01 -82.84
CA THR A 318 28.82 31.07 -83.07
C THR A 318 28.54 30.18 -84.28
N ALA A 319 29.61 29.71 -84.92
CA ALA A 319 29.50 28.66 -85.93
C ALA A 319 29.29 27.30 -85.26
N PHE A 320 28.39 26.49 -85.82
CA PHE A 320 28.00 25.18 -85.32
C PHE A 320 28.00 24.16 -86.46
N GLY A 321 28.61 23.00 -86.22
CA GLY A 321 28.78 21.95 -87.23
C GLY A 321 27.58 21.02 -87.39
N GLY A 322 26.57 21.10 -86.52
CA GLY A 322 25.36 20.30 -86.64
C GLY A 322 24.28 20.96 -87.51
N SER A 323 23.34 20.15 -87.99
CA SER A 323 22.24 20.59 -88.87
C SER A 323 20.99 21.09 -88.12
N THR A 324 21.01 21.10 -86.78
CA THR A 324 19.88 21.51 -85.94
C THR A 324 20.40 22.28 -84.73
N ALA A 325 19.83 23.46 -84.46
CA ALA A 325 20.26 24.28 -83.33
C ALA A 325 20.00 23.53 -82.00
N PRO A 326 20.98 23.44 -81.09
CA PRO A 326 20.80 22.80 -79.79
C PRO A 326 19.86 23.62 -78.90
N THR A 327 19.31 22.99 -77.86
CA THR A 327 18.48 23.67 -76.86
C THR A 327 19.21 24.88 -76.28
N GLY A 328 18.50 26.01 -76.20
CA GLY A 328 19.04 27.29 -75.76
C GLY A 328 19.73 28.10 -76.85
N TYR A 329 19.59 27.71 -78.12
CA TYR A 329 20.07 28.44 -79.30
C TYR A 329 19.01 28.44 -80.42
N LEU A 330 19.06 29.46 -81.29
CA LEU A 330 18.33 29.51 -82.56
C LEU A 330 19.32 29.54 -83.74
N GLU A 331 18.91 29.02 -84.89
CA GLU A 331 19.64 29.22 -86.16
C GLU A 331 19.47 30.68 -86.63
N CYS A 332 20.55 31.30 -87.09
CA CYS A 332 20.55 32.63 -87.72
C CYS A 332 20.03 32.54 -89.16
N ASN A 333 18.73 32.29 -89.33
CA ASN A 333 18.06 32.13 -90.62
C ASN A 333 16.92 33.14 -90.85
N GLY A 334 16.91 34.26 -90.11
CA GLY A 334 15.86 35.27 -90.19
C GLY A 334 14.58 34.97 -89.41
N GLN A 335 14.51 33.86 -88.66
CA GLN A 335 13.33 33.50 -87.87
C GLN A 335 13.03 34.49 -86.75
N SER A 336 11.77 34.50 -86.30
CA SER A 336 11.31 35.38 -85.23
C SER A 336 11.94 35.04 -83.88
N THR A 337 12.24 36.08 -83.09
CA THR A 337 12.64 35.98 -81.68
C THR A 337 11.45 35.90 -80.72
N SER A 338 10.23 35.74 -81.24
CA SER A 338 9.03 35.57 -80.42
C SER A 338 9.19 34.39 -79.46
N GLY A 339 8.96 34.65 -78.16
CA GLY A 339 9.21 33.69 -77.07
C GLY A 339 10.57 33.83 -76.38
N TYR A 340 11.48 34.67 -76.91
CA TYR A 340 12.82 34.88 -76.35
C TYR A 340 13.07 36.36 -76.05
N ALA A 341 12.43 36.88 -75.00
CA ALA A 341 12.46 38.32 -74.69
C ALA A 341 13.87 38.89 -74.48
N ALA A 342 14.76 38.13 -73.83
CA ALA A 342 16.17 38.53 -73.63
C ALA A 342 16.92 38.64 -74.96
N LEU A 343 16.69 37.70 -75.88
CA LEU A 343 17.29 37.73 -77.22
C LEU A 343 16.72 38.86 -78.08
N ALA A 344 15.40 39.07 -78.02
CA ALA A 344 14.74 40.15 -78.75
C ALA A 344 15.25 41.53 -78.35
N ALA A 345 15.66 41.71 -77.09
CA ALA A 345 16.32 42.94 -76.62
C ALA A 345 17.70 43.17 -77.23
N VAL A 346 18.38 42.11 -77.72
CA VAL A 346 19.72 42.20 -78.32
C VAL A 346 19.68 42.38 -79.83
N VAL A 347 18.87 41.58 -80.54
CA VAL A 347 18.87 41.55 -82.03
C VAL A 347 17.57 42.04 -82.67
N GLY A 348 16.56 42.39 -81.87
CA GLY A 348 15.25 42.81 -82.35
C GLY A 348 14.29 41.65 -82.61
N ALA A 349 13.27 41.89 -83.45
CA ALA A 349 12.14 40.97 -83.65
C ALA A 349 12.50 39.64 -84.36
N ASN A 350 13.64 39.59 -85.04
CA ASN A 350 14.11 38.42 -85.78
C ASN A 350 15.61 38.25 -85.53
N VAL A 351 16.08 37.00 -85.56
CA VAL A 351 17.51 36.73 -85.61
C VAL A 351 18.06 37.16 -86.98
N PRO A 352 19.36 37.49 -87.10
CA PRO A 352 19.97 37.75 -88.40
C PRO A 352 19.82 36.55 -89.34
N ASP A 353 19.68 36.77 -90.65
CA ASP A 353 19.85 35.71 -91.64
C ASP A 353 21.30 35.75 -92.13
N LEU A 354 22.10 34.78 -91.70
CA LEU A 354 23.53 34.70 -92.00
C LEU A 354 23.86 33.56 -92.98
N ARG A 355 22.85 32.97 -93.61
CA ARG A 355 23.04 31.86 -94.55
C ARG A 355 23.69 32.39 -95.82
N GLY A 356 24.91 31.93 -96.09
CA GLY A 356 25.69 32.35 -97.26
C GLY A 356 26.45 33.67 -97.09
N GLU A 357 26.36 34.32 -95.93
CA GLU A 357 27.00 35.60 -95.66
C GLU A 357 28.42 35.43 -95.10
N PHE A 358 29.32 36.33 -95.50
CA PHE A 358 30.60 36.50 -94.82
C PHE A 358 30.45 37.52 -93.68
N ILE A 359 30.84 37.11 -92.47
CA ILE A 359 30.79 38.01 -91.31
C ILE A 359 32.01 38.95 -91.36
N ARG A 360 31.75 40.24 -91.17
CA ARG A 360 32.76 41.28 -90.98
C ARG A 360 32.65 41.87 -89.58
N GLY A 361 33.76 42.39 -89.06
CA GLY A 361 33.76 43.16 -87.82
C GLY A 361 32.99 44.47 -88.00
N TRP A 362 32.16 44.83 -87.03
CA TRP A 362 31.55 46.17 -87.00
C TRP A 362 32.63 47.20 -86.72
N ASP A 363 32.69 48.25 -87.55
CA ASP A 363 33.72 49.29 -87.43
C ASP A 363 33.73 49.96 -86.06
N HIS A 364 32.55 50.16 -85.46
CA HIS A 364 32.36 50.72 -84.14
C HIS A 364 33.21 51.99 -83.88
N GLY A 365 33.39 52.83 -84.92
CA GLY A 365 34.11 54.09 -84.84
C GLY A 365 35.61 54.02 -85.16
N ARG A 366 36.14 52.87 -85.61
CA ARG A 366 37.55 52.72 -86.03
C ARG A 366 37.87 53.47 -87.34
N GLY A 367 36.88 53.67 -88.21
CA GLY A 367 37.00 54.39 -89.48
C GLY A 367 37.57 53.60 -90.66
N VAL A 368 37.78 52.29 -90.52
CA VAL A 368 38.19 51.41 -91.65
C VAL A 368 36.98 50.95 -92.43
N ASP A 369 35.86 50.75 -91.74
CA ASP A 369 34.58 50.42 -92.33
C ASP A 369 33.47 51.40 -91.91
N ALA A 370 33.69 52.69 -92.17
CA ALA A 370 32.80 53.75 -91.73
C ALA A 370 31.43 53.72 -92.46
N GLY A 371 30.38 54.14 -91.74
CA GLY A 371 29.04 54.33 -92.30
C GLY A 371 28.16 53.08 -92.36
N ARG A 372 28.66 51.92 -91.89
CA ARG A 372 27.88 50.67 -91.82
C ARG A 372 27.53 50.30 -90.38
N ASN A 373 26.25 50.03 -90.16
CA ASN A 373 25.70 49.69 -88.84
C ASN A 373 25.82 48.19 -88.53
N LEU A 374 25.74 47.83 -87.25
CA LEU A 374 25.70 46.44 -86.80
C LEU A 374 24.55 45.67 -87.49
N LEU A 375 24.79 44.41 -87.87
CA LEU A 375 23.84 43.53 -88.56
C LEU A 375 23.34 44.01 -89.95
N THR A 376 24.01 44.97 -90.59
CA THR A 376 23.67 45.38 -91.96
C THR A 376 24.40 44.55 -93.02
N THR A 377 23.71 44.19 -94.10
CA THR A 377 24.31 43.49 -95.25
C THR A 377 25.08 44.47 -96.15
N GLN A 378 26.00 43.94 -96.95
CA GLN A 378 26.68 44.68 -98.02
C GLN A 378 26.65 43.79 -99.26
N ALA A 379 26.40 44.38 -100.44
CA ALA A 379 26.60 43.68 -101.70
C ALA A 379 28.09 43.37 -101.94
N ASP A 380 28.35 42.41 -102.82
CA ASP A 380 29.69 42.16 -103.33
C ASP A 380 30.20 43.37 -104.13
N GLU A 381 31.50 43.63 -104.04
CA GLU A 381 32.15 44.71 -104.78
C GLU A 381 33.58 44.31 -105.15
N PHE A 382 33.96 44.52 -106.42
CA PHE A 382 35.36 44.52 -106.83
C PHE A 382 35.88 45.95 -106.86
N LYS A 383 37.12 46.12 -106.40
CA LYS A 383 37.81 47.39 -106.58
C LYS A 383 37.89 47.74 -108.07
N ALA A 384 37.48 48.96 -108.41
CA ALA A 384 37.63 49.50 -109.75
C ALA A 384 39.11 49.37 -110.20
N HIS A 385 39.31 48.82 -111.39
CA HIS A 385 40.62 48.65 -111.99
C HIS A 385 40.55 48.79 -113.51
N THR A 386 41.71 49.01 -114.13
CA THR A 386 41.84 49.21 -115.58
C THR A 386 42.70 48.11 -116.18
N HIS A 387 42.32 47.62 -117.36
CA HIS A 387 43.18 46.76 -118.17
C HIS A 387 43.78 47.57 -119.31
N THR A 388 45.10 47.55 -119.45
CA THR A 388 45.80 48.13 -120.61
C THR A 388 46.09 47.03 -121.62
N GLY A 389 45.37 47.02 -122.74
CA GLY A 389 45.69 46.17 -123.89
C GLY A 389 46.64 46.89 -124.85
N SER A 390 47.81 46.31 -125.14
CA SER A 390 48.65 46.76 -126.26
C SER A 390 48.12 46.18 -127.56
N SER A 391 47.40 46.98 -128.35
CA SER A 391 47.19 46.65 -129.76
C SER A 391 48.47 46.97 -130.52
N VAL A 392 49.14 45.94 -131.05
CA VAL A 392 50.22 46.15 -132.02
C VAL A 392 49.55 46.59 -133.33
N ALA A 393 49.49 47.90 -133.58
CA ALA A 393 49.29 48.38 -134.93
C ALA A 393 50.47 47.86 -135.77
N LYS A 394 50.19 47.05 -136.78
CA LYS A 394 51.20 46.48 -137.67
C LYS A 394 52.04 47.62 -138.28
N VAL A 395 53.31 47.71 -137.89
CA VAL A 395 54.28 48.61 -138.54
C VAL A 395 54.65 47.99 -139.89
N GLY A 396 54.34 48.68 -141.00
CA GLY A 396 54.84 48.31 -142.33
C GLY A 396 53.83 48.21 -143.47
N GLY A 397 52.73 48.97 -143.46
CA GLY A 397 51.86 49.14 -144.63
C GLY A 397 50.81 50.21 -144.36
N GLY A 398 50.85 51.33 -145.10
CA GLY A 398 50.05 52.52 -144.81
C GLY A 398 48.54 52.25 -144.73
N ILE A 399 47.89 52.85 -143.73
CA ILE A 399 46.43 53.00 -143.69
C ILE A 399 46.09 54.13 -144.67
N SER A 400 45.62 53.77 -145.86
CA SER A 400 45.03 54.72 -146.80
C SER A 400 43.61 55.05 -146.33
N VAL A 401 43.46 56.14 -145.56
CA VAL A 401 42.15 56.73 -145.27
C VAL A 401 41.88 57.86 -146.25
N ALA A 402 40.75 57.77 -146.97
CA ALA A 402 40.28 58.87 -147.80
C ALA A 402 39.87 60.06 -146.92
N PRO A 403 40.05 61.32 -147.36
CA PRO A 403 39.55 62.49 -146.64
C PRO A 403 38.03 62.37 -146.44
N GLY A 404 37.57 62.39 -145.19
CA GLY A 404 36.16 62.21 -144.81
C GLY A 404 35.78 60.86 -144.21
N SER A 405 36.74 59.96 -143.98
CA SER A 405 36.48 58.64 -143.37
C SER A 405 36.49 58.71 -141.83
N SER A 406 35.45 58.19 -141.17
CA SER A 406 35.42 58.00 -139.71
C SER A 406 36.32 56.84 -139.29
N ASN A 407 37.28 57.08 -138.39
CA ASN A 407 38.10 56.01 -137.80
C ASN A 407 37.26 55.20 -136.80
N SER A 408 36.99 53.94 -137.10
CA SER A 408 36.35 53.02 -136.16
C SER A 408 37.43 52.27 -135.36
N TYR A 409 37.66 52.68 -134.12
CA TYR A 409 38.50 51.93 -133.19
C TYR A 409 37.69 50.72 -132.69
N GLY A 410 38.06 49.51 -133.13
CA GLY A 410 37.42 48.29 -132.65
C GLY A 410 37.77 48.03 -131.18
N SER A 411 36.77 47.98 -130.31
CA SER A 411 36.93 47.46 -128.95
C SER A 411 37.34 45.99 -129.02
N THR A 412 38.51 45.63 -128.49
CA THR A 412 38.89 44.23 -128.30
C THR A 412 38.40 43.80 -126.92
N THR A 413 37.34 43.00 -126.88
CA THR A 413 36.90 42.33 -125.65
C THR A 413 37.90 41.23 -125.32
N ILE A 414 38.64 41.36 -124.23
CA ILE A 414 39.41 40.24 -123.66
C ILE A 414 38.36 39.27 -123.10
N ALA A 415 38.37 38.01 -123.55
CA ALA A 415 37.43 37.00 -123.08
C ALA A 415 37.53 36.83 -121.55
N SER A 416 36.39 36.67 -120.88
CA SER A 416 36.37 36.32 -119.46
C SER A 416 36.90 34.90 -119.26
N ASP A 417 37.97 34.75 -118.49
CA ASP A 417 38.42 33.44 -117.97
C ASP A 417 38.08 33.39 -116.47
N GLY A 418 37.26 32.42 -116.05
CA GLY A 418 36.75 32.31 -114.68
C GLY A 418 35.29 31.83 -114.57
N GLY A 419 34.81 31.65 -113.34
CA GLY A 419 33.42 31.30 -113.04
C GLY A 419 32.49 32.51 -112.95
N VAL A 420 31.17 32.26 -112.86
CA VAL A 420 30.12 33.31 -112.77
C VAL A 420 30.09 34.07 -111.43
N GLU A 421 30.84 33.60 -110.44
CA GLU A 421 30.87 34.11 -109.07
C GLU A 421 32.34 34.21 -108.63
N THR A 422 32.70 35.30 -107.96
CA THR A 422 33.98 35.35 -107.22
C THR A 422 33.72 35.10 -105.74
N ARG A 423 34.31 34.03 -105.22
CA ARG A 423 34.22 33.65 -103.80
C ARG A 423 35.53 33.02 -103.34
N PRO A 424 35.89 33.16 -102.04
CA PRO A 424 36.97 32.36 -101.48
C PRO A 424 36.54 30.90 -101.36
N ARG A 425 37.52 29.99 -101.24
CA ARG A 425 37.24 28.60 -100.83
C ARG A 425 36.67 28.61 -99.40
N ASN A 426 35.52 27.98 -99.18
CA ASN A 426 34.86 27.95 -97.88
C ASN A 426 34.25 26.57 -97.56
N VAL A 427 33.91 26.36 -96.28
CA VAL A 427 33.13 25.23 -95.76
C VAL A 427 31.94 25.81 -95.01
N SER A 428 30.75 25.24 -95.19
CA SER A 428 29.54 25.72 -94.53
C SER A 428 29.42 25.18 -93.10
N LEU A 429 29.15 26.09 -92.17
CA LEU A 429 28.70 25.79 -90.81
C LEU A 429 27.41 26.59 -90.58
N MET A 430 26.55 26.09 -89.70
CA MET A 430 25.34 26.81 -89.31
C MET A 430 25.70 27.87 -88.29
N TYR A 431 25.29 29.12 -88.51
CA TYR A 431 25.39 30.14 -87.47
C TYR A 431 24.22 29.99 -86.51
N ILE A 432 24.53 29.86 -85.22
CA ILE A 432 23.53 29.81 -84.14
C ILE A 432 23.72 30.96 -83.17
N ILE A 433 22.64 31.42 -82.55
CA ILE A 433 22.60 32.51 -81.59
C ILE A 433 22.02 32.03 -80.26
N LYS A 434 22.69 32.37 -79.15
CA LYS A 434 22.21 32.01 -77.81
C LYS A 434 20.90 32.72 -77.50
N THR A 435 19.86 31.95 -77.13
CA THR A 435 18.55 32.48 -76.69
C THR A 435 18.52 32.91 -75.25
#